data_AF-A0A371RL40-F1
#
_entry.id   AF-A0A371RL40-F1
#
_cell.length_a   1.000
_cell.length_b   1.000
_cell.length_c   1.000
_cell.angle_alpha   90.00
_cell.angle_beta   90.00
_cell.angle_gamma   90.00
#
_symmetry.space_group_name_H-M   'P 1'
#
loop_
_entity.id
_entity.type
_entity.pdbx_description
1 polymer ?
#
loop_
_entity_poly.entity_id
_entity_poly.type
_entity_poly.pdbx_seq_one_letter_code
_entity_poly.pdbx_strand_id
1 'polypeptide(L)'
;MNLVPQVGMVELLTLAILALIIVGPKDLPRLLYGAGKIVGKLRRMADEFRAGFDQMAREVEIEEMRKEIEELKKVNVEEDVRSALGEIDENLDVKKQSSGN
;
A
#
# COMPACT_ATOMS: atom_id res chain seq x y z
N MET A 1 -22.66 4.96 10.16
CA MET A 1 -21.63 5.74 9.44
C MET A 1 -21.02 4.82 8.39
N ASN A 2 -21.35 5.02 7.11
CA ASN A 2 -20.67 4.32 6.02
C ASN A 2 -19.60 5.27 5.48
N LEU A 3 -18.33 4.98 5.78
CA LEU A 3 -17.15 5.73 5.34
C LEU A 3 -16.35 4.99 4.26
N VAL A 4 -16.88 3.89 3.73
CA VAL A 4 -16.22 3.13 2.66
C VAL A 4 -16.89 3.51 1.33
N PRO A 5 -16.19 4.19 0.41
CA PRO A 5 -16.79 4.67 -0.82
C PRO A 5 -17.16 3.48 -1.71
N GLN A 6 -18.46 3.34 -1.98
CA GLN A 6 -18.94 2.62 -3.15
C GLN A 6 -18.44 3.44 -4.35
N VAL A 7 -17.58 2.87 -5.19
CA VAL A 7 -16.97 3.61 -6.30
C VAL A 7 -17.99 3.73 -7.44
N GLY A 8 -19.04 4.50 -7.22
CA GLY A 8 -19.97 4.92 -8.25
C GLY A 8 -19.46 6.17 -8.98
N MET A 9 -20.06 6.42 -10.14
CA MET A 9 -19.75 7.60 -10.97
C MET A 9 -20.01 8.91 -10.22
N VAL A 10 -20.98 8.93 -9.30
CA VAL A 10 -21.38 10.11 -8.55
C VAL A 10 -20.35 10.45 -7.46
N GLU A 11 -19.84 9.43 -6.76
CA GLU A 11 -18.81 9.61 -5.74
C GLU A 11 -17.50 10.10 -6.34
N LEU A 12 -17.10 9.54 -7.49
CA LEU A 12 -15.92 10.01 -8.23
C LEU A 12 -16.07 11.47 -8.68
N LEU A 13 -17.25 11.88 -9.16
CA LEU A 13 -17.51 13.28 -9.50
C LEU A 13 -17.43 14.20 -8.29
N THR A 14 -17.94 13.76 -7.13
CA THR A 14 -17.88 14.54 -5.89
C THR A 14 -16.43 14.75 -5.43
N LEU A 15 -15.62 13.69 -5.45
CA LEU A 15 -14.19 13.77 -5.14
C LEU A 15 -13.43 14.64 -6.15
N ALA A 16 -13.77 14.55 -7.43
CA ALA A 16 -13.17 15.40 -8.47
C ALA A 16 -13.48 16.89 -8.21
N ILE A 17 -14.73 17.23 -7.92
CA ILE A 17 -15.12 18.61 -7.58
C ILE A 17 -14.38 19.10 -6.34
N LEU A 18 -14.33 18.29 -5.27
CA LEU A 18 -13.62 18.64 -4.04
C LEU A 18 -12.12 18.88 -4.30
N ALA A 19 -11.49 18.01 -5.08
CA ALA A 19 -10.09 18.16 -5.47
C ALA A 19 -9.86 19.44 -6.28
N LEU A 20 -10.76 19.79 -7.22
CA LEU A 20 -10.69 21.03 -7.98
C LEU A 20 -10.83 22.27 -7.09
N ILE A 21 -11.63 22.23 -6.02
CA ILE A 21 -11.79 23.34 -5.07
C ILE A 21 -10.54 23.51 -4.20
N ILE A 22 -10.03 22.41 -3.65
CA ILE A 22 -8.88 22.44 -2.72
C ILE A 22 -7.59 22.80 -3.44
N VAL A 23 -7.34 22.16 -4.58
CA VAL A 23 -6.11 22.31 -5.34
C VAL A 23 -6.21 23.46 -6.33
N GLY A 24 -7.38 23.65 -6.94
CA GLY A 24 -7.60 24.56 -8.05
C GLY A 24 -7.71 23.82 -9.39
N PRO A 25 -8.61 24.25 -10.30
CA PRO A 25 -8.85 23.55 -11.56
C PRO A 25 -7.68 23.59 -12.55
N LYS A 26 -6.79 24.57 -12.42
CA LYS A 26 -5.58 24.70 -13.24
C LYS A 26 -4.37 24.00 -12.62
N ASP A 27 -4.39 23.79 -11.30
CA ASP A 27 -3.27 23.22 -10.56
C ASP A 27 -3.38 21.70 -10.50
N LEU A 28 -4.59 21.13 -10.42
CA LEU A 28 -4.81 19.69 -10.51
C LEU A 28 -4.14 19.05 -11.75
N PRO A 29 -4.38 19.51 -13.01
CA PRO A 29 -3.72 18.93 -14.18
C PRO A 29 -2.20 19.14 -14.16
N ARG A 30 -1.72 20.25 -13.60
CA ARG A 30 -0.29 20.54 -13.50
C ARG A 30 0.42 19.63 -12.48
N LEU A 31 -0.24 19.33 -11.35
CA LEU A 31 0.23 18.38 -10.35
C LEU A 31 0.21 16.96 -10.89
N LEU A 32 -0.84 16.55 -11.59
CA LEU A 32 -0.91 15.24 -12.24
C LEU A 32 0.20 15.08 -13.28
N TYR A 33 0.50 16.13 -14.06
CA TYR A 33 1.62 16.13 -14.99
C TYR A 33 2.97 16.00 -14.27
N GLY A 34 3.17 16.73 -13.16
CA GLY A 34 4.37 16.64 -12.33
C GLY A 34 4.56 15.26 -11.70
N ALA A 35 3.52 14.72 -11.07
CA ALA A 35 3.48 13.38 -10.48
C ALA A 35 3.73 12.31 -11.55
N GLY A 36 3.09 12.42 -12.71
CA GLY A 36 3.28 11.53 -13.85
C GLY A 36 4.73 11.51 -14.34
N LYS A 37 5.43 12.65 -14.34
CA LYS A 37 6.85 12.72 -14.68
C LYS A 37 7.74 12.01 -13.63
N ILE A 38 7.41 12.13 -12.35
CA ILE A 38 8.12 11.44 -11.26
C ILE A 38 7.90 9.92 -11.37
N VAL A 39 6.64 9.49 -11.48
CA VAL A 39 6.28 8.08 -11.66
C VAL A 39 6.90 7.51 -12.94
N GLY A 40 6.90 8.28 -14.03
CA GLY A 40 7.52 7.86 -15.29
C GLY A 40 9.04 7.67 -15.18
N LYS A 41 9.73 8.54 -14.44
CA LYS A 41 11.16 8.36 -14.13
C LYS A 41 11.40 7.12 -13.27
N LEU A 42 10.61 6.93 -12.21
CA LEU A 42 10.71 5.75 -11.36
C LEU A 42 10.45 4.46 -12.14
N ARG A 43 9.44 4.47 -13.02
CA ARG A 43 9.16 3.33 -13.91
C ARG A 43 10.34 3.02 -14.82
N ARG A 44 10.90 4.03 -15.47
CA ARG A 44 12.06 3.86 -16.35
C ARG A 44 13.28 3.33 -15.59
N MET A 45 13.54 3.86 -14.39
CA MET A 45 14.58 3.33 -13.51
C MET A 45 14.29 1.86 -13.16
N ALA A 46 13.06 1.52 -12.79
CA ALA A 46 12.67 0.13 -12.50
C ALA A 46 12.84 -0.80 -13.72
N ASP A 47 12.55 -0.30 -14.93
CA ASP A 47 12.78 -1.04 -16.17
C ASP A 47 14.29 -1.27 -16.41
N GLU A 48 15.14 -0.28 -16.12
CA GLU A 48 16.60 -0.40 -16.17
C GLU A 48 17.15 -1.35 -15.09
N PHE A 49 16.63 -1.28 -13.86
CA PHE A 49 16.95 -2.24 -12.79
C PHE A 49 16.57 -3.65 -13.20
N ARG A 50 15.35 -3.86 -13.70
CA ARG A 50 14.89 -5.16 -14.19
C ARG A 50 15.79 -5.69 -15.31
N ALA A 51 16.18 -4.84 -16.26
CA ALA A 51 17.07 -5.23 -17.36
C ALA A 51 18.50 -5.56 -16.87
N GLY A 52 19.00 -4.87 -15.85
CA GLY A 52 20.28 -5.18 -15.19
C GLY A 52 20.21 -6.47 -14.37
N PHE A 53 19.13 -6.65 -13.61
CA PHE A 53 18.82 -7.88 -12.90
C PHE A 53 18.70 -9.06 -13.87
N ASP A 54 17.98 -8.96 -14.99
CA ASP A 54 17.85 -10.05 -15.98
C ASP A 54 19.18 -10.42 -16.69
N GLN A 55 20.16 -9.53 -16.67
CA GLN A 55 21.53 -9.80 -17.14
C GLN A 55 22.35 -10.51 -16.06
N MET A 56 22.27 -10.06 -14.81
CA MET A 56 22.92 -10.69 -13.65
C MET A 56 22.27 -12.01 -13.23
N ALA A 57 20.97 -12.21 -13.47
CA ALA A 57 20.22 -13.44 -13.19
C ALA A 57 20.71 -14.64 -13.98
N ARG A 58 21.25 -14.37 -15.17
CA ARG A 58 21.88 -15.38 -16.01
C ARG A 58 23.21 -15.87 -15.39
N GLU A 59 23.73 -15.11 -14.44
CA GLU A 59 24.91 -15.37 -13.61
C GLU A 59 24.53 -15.43 -12.10
N VAL A 60 23.62 -16.35 -11.73
CA VAL A 60 23.55 -16.99 -10.37
C VAL A 60 22.95 -16.23 -9.15
N GLU A 61 22.64 -14.93 -9.13
CA GLU A 61 22.14 -14.27 -7.87
C GLU A 61 20.60 -14.18 -7.64
N ILE A 62 19.74 -14.35 -8.66
CA ILE A 62 18.29 -14.06 -8.50
C ILE A 62 17.51 -15.12 -7.71
N GLU A 63 17.97 -16.36 -7.67
CA GLU A 63 17.32 -17.41 -6.87
C GLU A 63 17.55 -17.23 -5.37
N GLU A 64 18.72 -16.74 -4.94
CA GLU A 64 19.02 -16.49 -3.53
C GLU A 64 18.23 -15.30 -2.97
N MET A 65 18.13 -14.17 -3.70
CA MET A 65 17.29 -13.04 -3.27
C MET A 65 15.80 -13.38 -3.17
N ARG A 66 15.28 -14.23 -4.07
CA ARG A 66 13.88 -14.70 -3.98
C ARG A 66 13.66 -15.53 -2.73
N LYS A 67 14.63 -16.37 -2.36
CA LYS A 67 14.60 -17.20 -1.17
C LYS A 67 14.69 -16.37 0.10
N GLU A 68 15.54 -15.34 0.12
CA GLU A 68 15.67 -14.39 1.22
C GLU A 68 14.38 -13.56 1.40
N ILE A 69 13.74 -13.11 0.31
CA ILE A 69 12.43 -12.44 0.38
C ILE A 69 11.32 -13.39 0.88
N GLU A 70 11.34 -14.67 0.49
CA GLU A 70 10.42 -15.67 1.02
C GLU A 70 10.67 -15.98 2.49
N GLU A 71 11.92 -16.04 2.92
CA GLU A 71 12.31 -16.25 4.32
C GLU A 71 11.93 -15.01 5.16
N LEU A 72 12.18 -13.80 4.68
CA LEU A 72 11.71 -12.55 5.32
C LEU A 72 10.19 -12.46 5.39
N LYS A 73 9.46 -12.94 4.37
CA LYS A 73 8.00 -13.05 4.41
C LYS A 73 7.52 -14.06 5.45
N LYS A 74 8.23 -15.18 5.61
CA LYS A 74 7.91 -16.21 6.61
C LYS A 74 8.27 -15.78 8.03
N VAL A 75 9.25 -14.87 8.18
CA VAL A 75 9.82 -14.55 9.49
C VAL A 75 8.92 -13.69 10.37
N ASN A 76 8.02 -12.82 9.87
CA ASN A 76 7.34 -11.89 10.81
C ASN A 76 5.86 -11.56 10.55
N VAL A 77 5.27 -11.80 9.38
CA VAL A 77 3.92 -11.25 9.11
C VAL A 77 2.82 -12.04 9.81
N GLU A 78 2.92 -13.37 9.90
CA GLU A 78 1.88 -14.16 10.57
C GLU A 78 1.99 -14.12 12.09
N GLU A 79 3.20 -14.03 12.64
CA GLU A 79 3.43 -14.00 14.09
C GLU A 79 3.08 -12.64 14.70
N ASP A 80 3.45 -11.52 14.05
CA ASP A 80 3.09 -10.17 14.49
C ASP A 80 1.57 -9.95 14.38
N VAL A 81 0.92 -10.48 13.33
CA VAL A 81 -0.53 -10.41 13.15
C VAL A 81 -1.26 -11.32 14.14
N ARG A 82 -0.78 -12.54 14.40
CA ARG A 82 -1.37 -13.42 15.43
C ARG A 82 -1.23 -12.85 16.83
N SER A 83 -0.11 -12.22 17.15
CA SER A 83 0.13 -11.58 18.44
C SER A 83 -0.78 -10.35 18.62
N ALA A 84 -0.91 -9.51 17.59
CA ALA A 84 -1.83 -8.37 17.61
C ALA A 84 -3.31 -8.80 17.67
N LEU A 85 -3.69 -9.88 16.99
CA LEU A 85 -5.05 -10.43 17.08
C LEU A 85 -5.34 -11.08 18.44
N GLY A 86 -4.34 -11.75 19.03
CA GLY A 86 -4.42 -12.33 20.37
C GLY A 86 -4.61 -11.27 21.46
N GLU A 87 -3.89 -10.14 21.38
CA GLU A 87 -4.06 -9.01 22.30
C GLU A 87 -5.45 -8.35 22.17
N ILE A 88 -6.02 -8.32 20.96
CA ILE A 88 -7.36 -7.78 20.74
C ILE A 88 -8.43 -8.71 21.34
N ASP A 89 -8.27 -10.03 21.22
CA ASP A 89 -9.22 -11.00 21.77
C ASP A 89 -9.19 -11.01 23.31
N GLU A 90 -7.99 -10.94 23.91
CA GLU A 90 -7.80 -10.92 25.37
C GLU A 90 -8.40 -9.64 26.01
N ASN A 91 -8.24 -8.48 25.37
CA ASN A 91 -8.81 -7.22 25.86
C ASN A 91 -10.34 -7.09 25.64
N LEU A 92 -10.92 -7.91 24.76
CA LEU A 92 -12.37 -7.95 24.52
C LEU A 92 -13.11 -8.84 25.54
N ASP A 93 -12.45 -9.86 26.09
CA ASP A 93 -13.06 -10.76 27.09
C ASP A 93 -12.99 -10.18 28.51
N VAL A 94 -11.92 -9.44 28.85
CA VAL A 94 -11.76 -8.78 30.16
C VAL A 94 -12.75 -7.62 30.36
N LYS A 95 -13.11 -6.89 29.29
CA LYS A 95 -14.02 -5.73 29.41
C LYS A 95 -15.49 -6.09 29.59
N LYS A 96 -15.90 -7.33 29.28
CA LYS A 96 -17.28 -7.79 29.46
C LYS A 96 -17.62 -8.23 30.89
N GLN A 97 -16.62 -8.56 31.72
CA GLN A 97 -16.86 -8.95 33.12
C GLN A 97 -16.82 -7.77 34.11
N SER A 98 -16.17 -6.65 33.79
CA SER A 98 -16.04 -5.51 34.71
C SER A 98 -17.15 -4.43 34.60
N SER A 99 -18.09 -4.54 33.65
CA SER A 99 -19.19 -3.56 33.48
C SER A 99 -20.56 -4.11 33.92
N GLY A 100 -20.57 -5.16 34.75
CA GLY A 100 -21.78 -5.78 35.26
C GLY A 100 -21.66 -6.11 36.75
N ASN A 101 -21.45 -5.09 37.58
CA ASN A 101 -21.86 -5.04 38.99
C ASN A 101 -21.99 -3.58 39.42
#